data_AF-A0A7S1RMR8-F1
#
_entry.id   AF-A0A7S1RMR8-F1
#
_cell.length_a   1.000
_cell.length_b   1.000
_cell.length_c   1.000
_cell.angle_alpha   90.00
_cell.angle_beta   90.00
_cell.angle_gamma   90.00
#
_symmetry.space_group_name_H-M   'P 1'
#
loop_
_entity.id
_entity.type
_entity.pdbx_description
1 polymer ?
#
loop_
_entity_poly.entity_id
_entity_poly.type
_entity_poly.pdbx_seq_one_letter_code
_entity_poly.pdbx_strand_id
1 'polypeptide(L)'
;ARAAEKLEEHLVHIGEGSSPLKGSDSHVDMLAKYGGVLWWDGDLEGAVDALLAADEILAERPTQDAAIRLRRTDVWGQLAQVQRASGQLDEADRHLSNAINSLTELVGAGEAGDAV
;
A
#
# COMPACT_ATOMS: atom_id res chain seq x y z
N ALA A 1 5.27 8.68 -17.70
CA ALA A 1 6.57 9.37 -17.83
C ALA A 1 7.73 8.37 -17.81
N ARG A 2 8.96 8.78 -18.18
CA ARG A 2 10.18 7.92 -18.13
C ARG A 2 10.44 7.26 -16.76
N ALA A 3 9.93 7.84 -15.67
CA ALA A 3 10.03 7.25 -14.34
C ALA A 3 9.05 6.07 -14.14
N ALA A 4 7.81 6.20 -14.61
CA ALA A 4 6.79 5.15 -14.56
C ALA A 4 7.23 3.93 -15.37
N GLU A 5 7.71 4.14 -16.61
CA GLU A 5 8.19 3.08 -17.50
C GLU A 5 9.29 2.21 -16.85
N LYS A 6 10.27 2.85 -16.20
CA LYS A 6 11.35 2.12 -15.50
C LYS A 6 10.86 1.32 -14.29
N LEU A 7 9.88 1.85 -13.57
CA LEU A 7 9.29 1.14 -12.42
C LEU A 7 8.45 -0.04 -12.90
N GLU A 8 7.68 0.15 -13.97
CA GLU A 8 6.89 -0.90 -14.63
C GLU A 8 7.79 -2.03 -15.14
N GLU A 9 8.88 -1.73 -15.83
CA GLU A 9 9.86 -2.74 -16.29
C GLU A 9 10.38 -3.61 -15.13
N HIS A 10 10.69 -3.01 -13.99
CA HIS A 10 11.12 -3.76 -12.81
C HIS A 10 9.99 -4.58 -12.18
N LEU A 11 8.77 -4.04 -12.12
CA LEU A 11 7.60 -4.74 -11.60
C LEU A 11 7.24 -5.96 -12.44
N VAL A 12 7.28 -5.81 -13.77
CA VAL A 12 7.13 -6.92 -14.72
C VAL A 12 8.18 -8.00 -14.42
N HIS A 13 9.45 -7.62 -14.25
CA HIS A 13 10.50 -8.59 -13.92
C HIS A 13 10.28 -9.30 -12.57
N ILE A 14 9.72 -8.62 -11.56
CA ILE A 14 9.35 -9.25 -10.29
C ILE A 14 8.15 -10.19 -10.47
N GLY A 15 7.19 -9.84 -11.33
CA GLY A 15 5.95 -10.57 -11.57
C GLY A 15 6.10 -11.83 -12.43
N GLU A 16 6.99 -11.81 -13.44
CA GLU A 16 7.14 -12.83 -14.47
C GLU A 16 7.83 -14.15 -14.02
N GLY A 17 8.20 -14.31 -12.74
CA GLY A 17 8.90 -15.52 -12.30
C GLY A 17 8.92 -15.84 -10.80
N SER A 18 9.80 -16.77 -10.42
CA SER A 18 10.15 -17.12 -9.04
C SER A 18 11.13 -16.11 -8.42
N SER A 19 10.97 -14.81 -8.75
CA SER A 19 11.81 -13.76 -8.20
C SER A 19 11.76 -13.83 -6.67
N PRO A 20 12.90 -13.84 -5.96
CA PRO A 20 12.91 -13.83 -4.50
C PRO A 20 12.31 -12.55 -3.92
N LEU A 21 12.15 -11.51 -4.76
CA LEU A 21 11.52 -10.27 -4.38
C LEU A 21 10.00 -10.33 -4.46
N LYS A 22 9.41 -11.33 -5.15
CA LYS A 22 7.95 -11.42 -5.27
C LYS A 22 7.32 -11.58 -3.90
N GLY A 23 6.35 -10.71 -3.61
CA GLY A 23 5.68 -10.66 -2.31
C GLY A 23 6.55 -10.09 -1.17
N SER A 24 7.79 -9.66 -1.43
CA SER A 24 8.69 -9.07 -0.42
C SER A 24 8.37 -7.60 -0.13
N ASP A 25 9.00 -7.04 0.90
CA ASP A 25 8.88 -5.61 1.21
C ASP A 25 9.32 -4.69 0.08
N SER A 26 10.36 -5.09 -0.67
CA SER A 26 10.83 -4.33 -1.82
C SER A 26 9.81 -4.31 -2.96
N HIS A 27 9.01 -5.38 -3.10
CA HIS A 27 7.94 -5.41 -4.10
C HIS A 27 6.81 -4.43 -3.75
N VAL A 28 6.38 -4.43 -2.48
CA VAL A 28 5.41 -3.46 -1.95
C VAL A 28 5.91 -2.02 -2.15
N ASP A 29 7.18 -1.75 -1.82
CA ASP A 29 7.75 -0.40 -1.96
C ASP A 29 7.81 0.05 -3.42
N MET A 30 8.05 -0.88 -4.35
CA MET A 30 8.10 -0.58 -5.76
C MET A 30 6.71 -0.28 -6.33
N LEU A 31 5.70 -1.06 -5.94
CA LEU A 31 4.31 -0.81 -6.29
C LEU A 31 3.81 0.53 -5.75
N ALA A 32 4.10 0.85 -4.48
CA ALA A 32 3.72 2.13 -3.89
C ALA A 32 4.38 3.33 -4.60
N LYS A 33 5.67 3.22 -4.92
CA LYS A 33 6.39 4.25 -5.70
C LYS A 33 5.81 4.38 -7.11
N TYR A 34 5.51 3.26 -7.75
CA TYR A 34 4.90 3.26 -9.08
C TYR A 34 3.54 3.95 -9.07
N GLY A 35 2.65 3.59 -8.12
CA GLY A 35 1.36 4.24 -7.95
C GLY A 35 1.47 5.75 -7.68
N GLY A 36 2.44 6.18 -6.86
CA GLY A 36 2.70 7.60 -6.63
C GLY A 36 3.14 8.36 -7.89
N VAL A 37 3.98 7.75 -8.74
CA VAL A 37 4.39 8.35 -10.02
C VAL A 37 3.22 8.43 -10.99
N LEU A 38 2.41 7.37 -11.09
CA LEU A 38 1.20 7.37 -11.93
C LEU A 38 0.23 8.48 -11.51
N TRP A 39 0.04 8.66 -10.20
CA TRP A 39 -0.78 9.73 -9.67
C TRP A 39 -0.27 11.11 -10.09
N TRP A 40 1.04 11.38 -9.96
CA TRP A 40 1.63 12.65 -10.40
C TRP A 40 1.57 12.85 -11.91
N ASP A 41 1.57 11.78 -12.70
CA ASP A 41 1.36 11.82 -14.15
C ASP A 41 -0.12 11.98 -14.54
N GLY A 42 -1.04 11.94 -13.57
CA GLY A 42 -2.49 12.07 -13.77
C GLY A 42 -3.22 10.77 -14.10
N ASP A 43 -2.51 9.64 -14.12
CA ASP A 43 -3.10 8.31 -14.26
C ASP A 43 -3.61 7.81 -12.91
N LEU A 44 -4.83 8.24 -12.56
CA LEU A 44 -5.46 7.91 -11.28
C LEU A 44 -5.87 6.45 -11.20
N GLU A 45 -6.31 5.85 -12.31
CA GLU A 45 -6.75 4.46 -12.35
C GLU A 45 -5.56 3.52 -12.15
N GLY A 46 -4.48 3.71 -12.91
CA GLY A 46 -3.26 2.93 -12.73
C GLY A 46 -2.62 3.13 -11.35
N ALA A 47 -2.70 4.33 -10.79
CA ALA A 47 -2.23 4.59 -9.43
C ALA A 47 -3.01 3.78 -8.38
N VAL A 48 -4.33 3.69 -8.50
CA VAL A 48 -5.18 2.87 -7.62
C VAL A 48 -4.82 1.40 -7.78
N ASP A 49 -4.71 0.89 -9.00
CA ASP A 49 -4.39 -0.51 -9.26
C ASP A 49 -3.04 -0.92 -8.66
N ALA A 50 -2.01 -0.09 -8.83
CA ALA A 50 -0.69 -0.34 -8.27
C ALA A 50 -0.72 -0.40 -6.72
N LEU A 51 -1.46 0.51 -6.08
CA LEU A 51 -1.58 0.55 -4.64
C LEU A 51 -2.46 -0.59 -4.08
N LEU A 52 -3.49 -1.03 -4.81
CA LEU A 52 -4.29 -2.20 -4.45
C LEU A 52 -3.45 -3.48 -4.53
N ALA A 53 -2.59 -3.62 -5.54
CA ALA A 53 -1.65 -4.73 -5.61
C ALA A 53 -0.67 -4.74 -4.43
N ALA A 54 -0.23 -3.56 -3.97
CA ALA A 54 0.60 -3.44 -2.78
C ALA A 54 -0.17 -3.87 -1.51
N ASP A 55 -1.45 -3.49 -1.38
CA ASP A 55 -2.32 -3.91 -0.29
C ASP A 55 -2.52 -5.42 -0.26
N GLU A 56 -2.75 -6.03 -1.43
CA GLU A 56 -2.97 -7.47 -1.58
C GLU A 56 -1.78 -8.27 -1.06
N ILE A 57 -0.55 -7.90 -1.45
CA ILE A 57 0.67 -8.54 -0.95
C ILE A 57 0.79 -8.43 0.57
N LEU A 58 0.42 -7.29 1.16
CA LEU A 58 0.44 -7.11 2.62
C LEU A 58 -0.69 -7.89 3.30
N ALA A 59 -1.83 -8.07 2.63
CA ALA A 59 -2.97 -8.81 3.14
C ALA A 59 -2.72 -10.33 3.26
N GLU A 60 -1.83 -10.86 2.42
CA GLU A 60 -1.40 -12.27 2.47
C GLU A 60 -0.45 -12.58 3.65
N ARG A 61 0.04 -11.55 4.35
CA ARG A 61 1.02 -11.68 5.43
C ARG A 61 0.34 -11.77 6.81
N PRO A 62 1.05 -12.28 7.84
CA PRO A 62 0.50 -12.37 9.19
C PRO A 62 0.03 -11.02 9.72
N THR A 63 -1.27 -10.91 9.99
CA THR A 63 -1.91 -9.65 10.42
C THR A 63 -1.60 -9.28 11.86
N GLN A 64 -0.99 -10.17 12.66
CA GLN A 64 -0.52 -9.83 14.01
C GLN A 64 0.79 -9.05 14.01
N ASP A 65 1.53 -9.01 12.89
CA ASP A 65 2.79 -8.27 12.81
C ASP A 65 2.53 -6.75 12.72
N ALA A 66 2.98 -6.02 13.74
CA ALA A 66 2.80 -4.59 13.82
C ALA A 66 3.47 -3.83 12.65
N ALA A 67 4.62 -4.29 12.16
CA ALA A 67 5.31 -3.65 11.04
C ALA A 67 4.53 -3.81 9.73
N ILE A 68 3.93 -4.98 9.51
CA ILE A 68 3.04 -5.22 8.36
C ILE A 68 1.79 -4.35 8.44
N ARG A 69 1.17 -4.27 9.62
CA ARG A 69 0.00 -3.43 9.85
C ARG A 69 0.29 -1.95 9.59
N LEU A 70 1.42 -1.44 10.09
CA LEU A 70 1.85 -0.05 9.84
C LEU A 70 2.06 0.22 8.34
N ARG A 71 2.79 -0.66 7.64
CA ARG A 71 2.96 -0.55 6.19
C ARG A 71 1.63 -0.53 5.45
N ARG A 72 0.69 -1.39 5.84
CA ARG A 72 -0.63 -1.46 5.23
C ARG A 72 -1.43 -0.18 5.46
N THR A 73 -1.30 0.44 6.64
CA THR A 73 -1.92 1.75 6.93
C THR A 73 -1.36 2.87 6.06
N ASP A 74 -0.06 2.86 5.75
CA ASP A 74 0.55 3.82 4.82
C ASP A 74 0.02 3.64 3.38
N VAL A 75 -0.15 2.39 2.92
CA VAL A 75 -0.75 2.09 1.61
C VAL A 75 -2.21 2.55 1.55
N TRP A 76 -3.01 2.29 2.59
CA TRP A 76 -4.38 2.78 2.68
C TRP A 76 -4.47 4.31 2.68
N GLY A 77 -3.54 4.99 3.34
CA GLY A 77 -3.45 6.45 3.31
C GLY A 77 -3.19 6.99 1.90
N GLN A 78 -2.33 6.33 1.12
CA GLN A 78 -2.07 6.66 -0.28
C GLN A 78 -3.28 6.37 -1.17
N LEU A 79 -3.92 5.19 -1.02
CA LEU A 79 -5.14 4.83 -1.74
C LEU A 79 -6.23 5.88 -1.55
N ALA A 80 -6.47 6.28 -0.30
CA ALA A 80 -7.49 7.28 0.00
C ALA A 80 -7.21 8.64 -0.65
N GLN A 81 -5.94 9.06 -0.73
CA GLN A 81 -5.58 10.31 -1.41
C GLN A 81 -5.86 10.25 -2.91
N VAL A 82 -5.45 9.16 -3.57
CA VAL A 82 -5.67 8.97 -5.02
C VAL A 82 -7.16 8.82 -5.32
N GLN A 83 -7.89 8.01 -4.55
CA GLN A 83 -9.33 7.79 -4.70
C GLN A 83 -10.12 9.07 -4.49
N ARG A 84 -9.73 9.91 -3.51
CA ARG A 84 -10.31 11.25 -3.36
C ARG A 84 -10.07 12.11 -4.60
N ALA A 85 -8.86 12.08 -5.16
CA ALA A 85 -8.54 12.83 -6.37
C ALA A 85 -9.33 12.34 -7.60
N SER A 86 -9.69 11.05 -7.65
CA SER A 86 -10.54 10.46 -8.70
C SER A 86 -12.05 10.54 -8.43
N GLY A 87 -12.48 11.17 -7.33
CA GLY A 87 -13.89 11.29 -6.94
C GLY A 87 -14.51 10.04 -6.30
N GLN A 88 -13.72 9.01 -6.00
CA GLN A 88 -14.13 7.78 -5.31
C GLN A 88 -14.12 8.02 -3.79
N LEU A 89 -15.03 8.87 -3.31
CA LEU A 89 -15.02 9.34 -1.92
C LEU A 89 -15.37 8.24 -0.91
N ASP A 90 -16.27 7.32 -1.27
CA ASP A 90 -16.69 6.23 -0.37
C ASP A 90 -15.55 5.23 -0.16
N GLU A 91 -14.80 4.90 -1.21
CA GLU A 91 -13.62 4.04 -1.11
C GLU A 91 -12.49 4.71 -0.33
N ALA A 92 -12.31 6.02 -0.52
CA ALA A 92 -11.33 6.78 0.24
C ALA A 92 -11.65 6.78 1.74
N ASP A 93 -12.92 7.01 2.10
CA ASP A 93 -13.38 6.97 3.49
C ASP A 93 -13.20 5.58 4.12
N ARG A 94 -13.52 4.52 3.35
CA ARG A 94 -13.31 3.14 3.78
C ARG A 94 -11.84 2.85 4.09
N HIS A 95 -10.91 3.26 3.23
CA HIS A 95 -9.48 3.04 3.45
C HIS A 95 -8.96 3.85 4.64
N LEU A 96 -9.38 5.11 4.81
CA LEU A 96 -9.00 5.90 5.98
C LEU A 96 -9.54 5.30 7.27
N SER A 97 -10.79 4.85 7.28
CA SER A 97 -11.41 4.18 8.43
C SER A 97 -10.65 2.91 8.81
N ASN A 98 -10.27 2.09 7.83
CA ASN A 98 -9.44 0.91 8.06
C ASN A 98 -8.07 1.27 8.65
N ALA A 99 -7.42 2.32 8.13
CA ALA A 99 -6.14 2.79 8.63
C ALA A 99 -6.24 3.27 10.09
N ILE A 100 -7.25 4.08 10.40
CA ILE A 100 -7.50 4.59 11.76
C ILE A 100 -7.77 3.44 12.73
N ASN A 101 -8.62 2.49 12.37
CA ASN A 101 -8.92 1.33 13.22
C ASN A 101 -7.66 0.52 13.51
N SER A 102 -6.85 0.24 12.49
CA SER A 102 -5.62 -0.54 12.66
C SER A 102 -4.59 0.20 13.52
N LEU A 103 -4.40 1.50 13.32
CA LEU A 103 -3.49 2.33 14.12
C LEU A 103 -3.97 2.44 15.57
N THR A 104 -5.28 2.58 15.79
CA THR A 104 -5.87 2.64 17.14
C THR A 104 -5.60 1.36 17.92
N GLU A 105 -5.79 0.20 17.28
CA GLU A 105 -5.48 -1.09 17.89
C GLU A 105 -3.98 -1.25 18.19
N LEU A 106 -3.10 -0.79 17.30
CA LEU A 106 -1.65 -0.84 17.51
C LEU A 106 -1.22 0.01 18.70
N VAL A 107 -1.76 1.22 18.84
CA VAL A 107 -1.48 2.11 19.99
C VAL A 107 -2.01 1.49 21.28
N GLY A 108 -3.25 0.99 21.28
CA GLY A 108 -3.86 0.36 22.46
C GLY A 108 -3.13 -0.92 22.91
N ALA A 109 -2.56 -1.70 21.98
CA ALA A 109 -1.73 -2.85 22.30
C ALA A 109 -0.38 -2.46 22.93
N GLY A 110 0.19 -1.32 22.52
CA GLY A 110 1.43 -0.78 23.10
C GLY A 110 1.27 -0.35 24.56
N GLU A 111 0.16 0.31 24.89
CA GLU A 111 -0.13 0.74 26.28
C GLU A 111 -0.37 -0.44 27.23
N ALA A 112 -0.88 -1.58 26.74
CA ALA A 112 -1.06 -2.79 27.54
C ALA A 112 0.25 -3.56 27.78
N GLY A 113 1.25 -3.40 26.90
CA GLY A 113 2.55 -4.07 26.98
C GLY A 113 3.55 -3.45 27.96
N ASP A 114 3.43 -2.15 28.24
CA ASP A 114 4.29 -1.40 29.18
C ASP A 114 3.83 -1.51 30.65
N ALA A 115 2.73 -2.22 30.92
CA ALA A 115 2.12 -2.33 32.24
C ALA A 115 2.52 -3.58 33.06
N VAL A 116 3.60 -4.28 32.70
CA VAL A 116 4.06 -5.52 33.39
C VAL A 116 5.49 -5.41 33.88
#